data_AF-A0A7W8F8I6-F1
#
_entry.id   AF-A0A7W8F8I6-F1
#
_cell.length_a   1.000
_cell.length_b   1.000
_cell.length_c   1.000
_cell.angle_alpha   90.00
_cell.angle_beta   90.00
_cell.angle_gamma   90.00
#
_symmetry.space_group_name_H-M   'P 1'
#
loop_
_entity.id
_entity.type
_entity.pdbx_description
1 polymer ?
#
loop_
_entity_poly.entity_id
_entity_poly.type
_entity_poly.pdbx_seq_one_letter_code
_entity_poly.pdbx_strand_id
1 'polypeptide(L)'
;MQNVLDPTRWQDIFDGKADGLGLSCWRADQLAALNDAAVLSCLPDGALGYTVVVETNDTVGDSIVPGTEDKKSQEKATAVIEPRCGFELPTEAAEKDTLPLLTCEGKEWELDPKDPEELLPEPEDLFDVHLAD
;
A
#
# COMPACT_ATOMS: atom_id res chain seq x y z
N MET A 1 -12.45 -2.11 12.46
CA MET A 1 -13.66 -2.93 12.28
C MET A 1 -14.95 -2.14 12.13
N GLN A 2 -15.23 -1.10 12.94
CA GLN A 2 -16.45 -0.29 12.78
C GLN A 2 -16.62 0.34 11.37
N ASN A 3 -15.52 0.61 10.67
CA ASN A 3 -15.56 1.17 9.31
C ASN A 3 -16.03 0.18 8.23
N VAL A 4 -15.92 -1.14 8.45
CA VAL A 4 -16.38 -2.14 7.47
C VAL A 4 -17.92 -2.20 7.42
N LEU A 5 -18.57 -1.98 8.56
CA LEU A 5 -20.03 -1.96 8.67
C LEU A 5 -20.66 -0.62 8.24
N ASP A 6 -19.84 0.36 7.85
CA ASP A 6 -20.29 1.66 7.37
C ASP A 6 -19.78 1.89 5.93
N PRO A 7 -20.57 1.49 4.91
CA PRO A 7 -20.19 1.62 3.50
C PRO A 7 -19.86 3.06 3.07
N THR A 8 -20.35 4.06 3.80
CA THR A 8 -20.05 5.46 3.49
C THR A 8 -18.59 5.82 3.74
N ARG A 9 -17.87 5.01 4.53
CA ARG A 9 -16.44 5.19 4.84
C ARG A 9 -15.52 4.38 3.93
N TRP A 10 -16.05 3.47 3.12
CA TRP A 10 -15.21 2.59 2.30
C TRP A 10 -14.41 3.37 1.27
N GLN A 11 -14.97 4.45 0.72
CA GLN A 11 -14.24 5.29 -0.23
C GLN A 11 -13.00 5.93 0.41
N ASP A 12 -13.05 6.31 1.69
CA ASP A 12 -11.89 6.86 2.39
C ASP A 12 -10.76 5.82 2.51
N ILE A 13 -11.09 4.54 2.59
CA ILE A 13 -10.10 3.45 2.59
C ILE A 13 -9.40 3.38 1.22
N PHE A 14 -10.18 3.36 0.14
CA PHE A 14 -9.64 3.31 -1.22
C PHE A 14 -8.92 4.59 -1.64
N ASP A 15 -9.22 5.72 -1.01
CA ASP A 15 -8.55 7.00 -1.19
C ASP A 15 -7.28 7.15 -0.32
N GLY A 16 -6.96 6.18 0.54
CA GLY A 16 -5.80 6.24 1.45
C GLY A 16 -5.99 7.22 2.63
N LYS A 17 -7.23 7.55 2.98
CA LYS A 17 -7.61 8.50 4.05
C LYS A 17 -8.15 7.82 5.30
N ALA A 18 -8.00 6.50 5.40
CA ALA A 18 -8.47 5.74 6.56
C ALA A 18 -7.75 6.14 7.86
N ASP A 19 -8.50 6.18 8.96
CA ASP A 19 -7.95 6.40 10.28
C ASP A 19 -7.01 5.26 10.71
N GLY A 20 -5.93 5.61 11.40
CA GLY A 20 -5.01 4.64 11.99
C GLY A 20 -3.93 4.10 11.05
N LEU A 21 -3.81 4.65 9.83
CA LEU A 21 -2.68 4.36 8.95
C LEU A 21 -1.39 4.91 9.57
N GLY A 22 -0.47 3.99 9.90
CA GLY A 22 0.89 4.31 10.32
C GLY A 22 1.90 4.11 9.19
N LEU A 23 3.09 4.67 9.34
CA LEU A 23 4.18 4.44 8.39
C LEU A 23 4.57 2.95 8.37
N SER A 24 4.46 2.32 7.21
CA SER A 24 4.76 0.89 6.98
C SER A 24 6.22 0.64 6.52
N CYS A 25 7.11 1.61 6.73
CA CYS A 25 8.48 1.62 6.22
C CYS A 25 9.38 0.46 6.70
N TRP A 26 9.03 -0.23 7.78
CA TRP A 26 9.77 -1.38 8.31
C TRP A 26 9.98 -2.51 7.29
N ARG A 27 9.11 -2.61 6.27
CA ARG A 27 9.29 -3.58 5.19
C ARG A 27 10.39 -3.16 4.20
N ALA A 28 10.53 -1.86 3.94
CA ALA A 28 11.63 -1.31 3.16
C ALA A 28 12.97 -1.54 3.86
N ASP A 29 13.02 -1.41 5.20
CA ASP A 29 14.23 -1.71 5.99
C ASP A 29 14.70 -3.16 5.81
N GLN A 30 13.79 -4.12 5.87
CA GLN A 30 14.14 -5.53 5.63
C GLN A 30 14.62 -5.77 4.21
N LEU A 31 13.94 -5.19 3.21
CA LEU A 31 14.34 -5.39 1.82
C LEU A 31 15.70 -4.74 1.53
N ALA A 32 15.96 -3.56 2.08
CA ALA A 32 17.27 -2.91 1.99
C ALA A 32 18.36 -3.78 2.63
N ALA A 33 18.11 -4.31 3.82
CA ALA A 33 19.06 -5.19 4.51
C ALA A 33 19.37 -6.48 3.73
N LEU A 34 18.39 -7.04 3.01
CA LEU A 34 18.61 -8.20 2.12
C LEU A 34 19.49 -7.88 0.90
N ASN A 35 19.66 -6.59 0.57
CA ASN A 35 20.48 -6.10 -0.55
C ASN A 35 21.76 -5.40 -0.06
N ASP A 36 22.22 -5.70 1.16
CA ASP A 36 23.37 -5.05 1.79
C ASP A 36 23.29 -3.51 1.74
N ALA A 37 22.10 -2.98 1.96
CA ALA A 37 21.80 -1.56 1.94
C ALA A 37 21.07 -1.12 3.22
N ALA A 38 21.02 0.19 3.43
CA ALA A 38 20.26 0.83 4.49
C ALA A 38 19.26 1.83 3.89
N VAL A 39 18.06 1.92 4.50
CA VAL A 39 17.08 2.95 4.14
C VAL A 39 17.57 4.29 4.66
N LEU A 40 17.74 5.26 3.76
CA LEU A 40 18.04 6.65 4.12
C LEU A 40 16.75 7.44 4.40
N SER A 41 15.71 7.18 3.61
CA SER A 41 14.40 7.79 3.80
C SER A 41 13.31 6.88 3.28
N CYS A 42 12.19 6.82 3.99
CA CYS A 42 10.95 6.24 3.52
C CYS A 42 9.82 7.17 3.95
N LEU A 43 9.13 7.76 2.97
CA LEU A 43 8.11 8.77 3.21
C LEU A 43 6.91 8.50 2.31
N PRO A 44 5.69 8.80 2.79
CA PRO A 44 4.52 8.81 1.93
C PRO A 44 4.71 9.79 0.76
N ASP A 45 4.30 9.36 -0.42
CA ASP A 45 4.17 10.17 -1.62
C ASP A 45 2.68 10.22 -1.99
N GLY A 46 1.98 11.24 -1.48
CA GLY A 46 0.53 11.29 -1.51
C GLY A 46 -0.13 10.34 -0.50
N ALA A 47 -1.41 10.04 -0.71
CA ALA A 47 -2.19 9.15 0.16
C ALA A 47 -1.98 7.65 -0.14
N LEU A 48 -1.59 7.35 -1.38
CA LEU A 48 -1.49 6.00 -1.93
C LEU A 48 -0.16 5.80 -2.64
N GLY A 49 0.91 6.25 -2.03
CA GLY A 49 2.25 6.10 -2.58
C GLY A 49 3.31 6.25 -1.51
N TYR A 50 4.48 5.69 -1.79
CA TYR A 50 5.66 5.79 -0.93
C TYR A 50 6.91 5.92 -1.78
N THR A 51 7.77 6.87 -1.41
CA THR A 51 9.12 6.96 -1.96
C THR A 51 10.11 6.43 -0.94
N VAL A 52 10.96 5.51 -1.38
CA VAL A 52 12.07 4.95 -0.60
C VAL A 52 13.38 5.34 -1.27
N VAL A 53 14.34 5.81 -0.46
CA VAL A 53 15.73 6.00 -0.86
C VAL A 53 16.58 5.08 -0.02
N VAL A 54 17.41 4.27 -0.68
CA VAL A 54 18.34 3.36 -0.03
C VAL A 54 19.77 3.68 -0.45
N GLU A 55 20.72 3.30 0.40
CA GLU A 55 22.16 3.41 0.13
C GLU A 55 22.85 2.08 0.43
N THR A 56 23.76 1.66 -0.45
CA THR A 56 24.57 0.46 -0.23
C THR A 56 25.50 0.63 0.99
N ASN A 57 25.66 -0.43 1.78
CA ASN A 57 26.57 -0.44 2.91
C ASN A 57 28.02 -0.37 2.44
N ASP A 58 28.32 -1.03 1.32
CA ASP A 58 29.61 -1.00 0.67
C ASP A 58 29.71 0.15 -0.34
N THR A 59 30.93 0.63 -0.53
CA THR A 59 31.27 1.60 -1.56
C THR A 59 31.25 0.94 -2.93
N VAL A 60 30.97 1.72 -3.98
CA VAL A 60 30.98 1.24 -5.38
C VAL A 60 32.35 0.67 -5.80
N GLY A 61 33.40 0.95 -5.03
CA GLY A 61 34.52 0.03 -4.84
C GLY A 61 35.84 0.72 -4.48
N ASP A 62 36.83 -0.09 -4.12
CA ASP A 62 38.28 0.11 -4.38
C ASP A 62 38.53 0.11 -5.92
N SER A 63 37.79 0.95 -6.64
CA SER A 63 37.69 0.93 -8.09
C SER A 63 39.02 1.29 -8.72
N ILE A 64 39.31 0.71 -9.89
CA ILE A 64 40.40 1.16 -10.77
C ILE A 64 40.23 2.65 -11.14
N VAL A 65 39.01 3.20 -10.97
CA VAL A 65 38.69 4.62 -11.13
C VAL A 65 39.08 5.38 -9.85
N PRO A 66 40.13 6.21 -9.87
CA PRO A 66 40.52 6.99 -8.71
C PRO A 66 39.41 7.96 -8.30
N GLY A 67 39.13 8.05 -7.00
CA GLY A 67 38.17 9.00 -6.44
C GLY A 67 36.74 8.45 -6.26
N THR A 68 36.55 7.14 -6.22
CA THR A 68 35.27 6.48 -5.88
C THR A 68 35.36 5.59 -4.65
N GLU A 69 36.50 5.55 -4.00
CA GLU A 69 36.84 4.68 -2.88
C GLU A 69 35.90 4.92 -1.69
N ASP A 70 35.40 6.15 -1.53
CA ASP A 70 34.46 6.54 -0.46
C ASP A 70 33.01 6.70 -0.95
N LYS A 71 32.70 6.40 -2.22
CA LYS A 71 31.36 6.64 -2.80
C LYS A 71 30.47 5.43 -2.64
N LYS A 72 29.25 5.62 -2.14
CA LYS A 72 28.21 4.59 -2.05
C LYS A 72 27.14 4.81 -3.11
N SER A 73 26.51 3.71 -3.54
CA SER A 73 25.40 3.78 -4.49
C SER A 73 24.12 4.12 -3.76
N GLN A 74 23.33 5.03 -4.32
CA GLN A 74 22.00 5.33 -3.85
C GLN A 74 20.99 4.98 -4.92
N GLU A 75 19.86 4.44 -4.50
CA GLU A 75 18.73 4.17 -5.38
C GLU A 75 17.45 4.71 -4.78
N LYS A 76 16.58 5.20 -5.65
CA LYS A 76 15.27 5.74 -5.31
C LYS A 76 14.21 4.95 -6.07
N ALA A 77 13.18 4.51 -5.36
CA ALA A 77 12.02 3.89 -5.96
C ALA A 77 10.73 4.48 -5.36
N THR A 78 9.71 4.62 -6.19
CA THR A 78 8.38 5.03 -5.75
C THR A 78 7.40 3.89 -6.00
N ALA A 79 6.74 3.42 -4.93
CA ALA A 79 5.63 2.50 -5.05
C ALA A 79 4.32 3.29 -5.09
N VAL A 80 3.48 2.99 -6.07
CA VAL A 80 2.11 3.51 -6.19
C VAL A 80 1.14 2.39 -5.79
N ILE A 81 0.13 2.75 -5.01
CA ILE A 81 -0.93 1.88 -4.55
C ILE A 81 -2.20 2.30 -5.31
N GLU A 82 -2.80 1.39 -6.06
CA GLU A 82 -4.01 1.68 -6.81
C GLU A 82 -5.20 0.88 -6.26
N PRO A 83 -6.34 1.53 -5.96
CA PRO A 83 -7.53 0.80 -5.55
C PRO A 83 -8.07 0.02 -6.74
N ARG A 84 -8.41 -1.25 -6.52
CA ARG A 84 -8.93 -2.16 -7.56
C ARG A 84 -10.44 -2.28 -7.56
N CYS A 85 -11.07 -1.84 -6.46
CA CYS A 85 -12.48 -2.07 -6.21
C CYS A 85 -13.33 -0.82 -6.41
N GLY A 86 -14.58 -1.04 -6.83
CA GLY A 86 -15.66 -0.07 -6.80
C GLY A 86 -16.91 -0.66 -6.14
N PHE A 87 -17.79 0.22 -5.68
CA PHE A 87 -19.08 -0.14 -5.10
C PHE A 87 -20.08 1.00 -5.30
N GLU A 88 -21.37 0.66 -5.23
CA GLU A 88 -22.45 1.65 -5.23
C GLU A 88 -23.17 1.60 -3.89
N LEU A 89 -23.42 2.77 -3.29
CA LEU A 89 -24.11 2.82 -2.01
C LEU A 89 -25.56 2.30 -2.15
N PRO A 90 -26.06 1.53 -1.17
CA PRO A 90 -27.44 1.07 -1.19
C PRO A 90 -28.41 2.27 -1.20
N THR A 91 -29.48 2.18 -1.98
CA THR A 91 -30.55 3.18 -1.94
C THR A 91 -31.28 3.14 -0.59
N GLU A 92 -31.96 4.23 -0.19
CA GLU A 92 -32.68 4.30 1.10
C GLU A 92 -33.77 3.22 1.29
N ALA A 93 -34.15 2.50 0.23
CA ALA A 93 -35.09 1.39 0.28
C ALA A 93 -34.42 0.04 0.63
N ALA A 94 -33.09 -0.02 0.72
CA ALA A 94 -32.37 -1.22 1.15
C ALA A 94 -32.54 -1.48 2.65
N GLU A 95 -32.54 -2.75 3.05
CA GLU A 95 -32.60 -3.10 4.46
C GLU A 95 -31.36 -2.55 5.20
N LYS A 96 -31.54 -2.11 6.45
CA LYS A 96 -30.49 -1.43 7.24
C LYS A 96 -29.26 -2.31 7.51
N ASP A 97 -29.36 -3.60 7.25
CA ASP A 97 -28.31 -4.60 7.44
C ASP A 97 -27.84 -5.20 6.10
N THR A 98 -27.89 -4.42 5.00
CA THR A 98 -27.36 -4.84 3.70
C THR A 98 -26.12 -4.01 3.36
N LEU A 99 -24.98 -4.68 3.21
CA LEU A 99 -23.76 -4.07 2.69
C LEU A 99 -23.79 -4.07 1.15
N PRO A 100 -23.20 -3.06 0.48
CA PRO A 100 -23.15 -3.04 -0.97
C PRO A 100 -22.22 -4.12 -1.51
N LEU A 101 -22.51 -4.55 -2.74
CA LEU A 101 -21.64 -5.45 -3.50
C LEU A 101 -20.32 -4.74 -3.82
N LEU A 102 -19.21 -5.38 -3.48
CA LEU A 102 -17.88 -4.88 -3.83
C LEU A 102 -17.39 -5.59 -5.10
N THR A 103 -17.03 -4.81 -6.12
CA THR A 103 -16.53 -5.34 -7.39
C THR A 103 -15.07 -4.95 -7.57
N CYS A 104 -14.16 -5.93 -7.55
CA CYS A 104 -12.73 -5.75 -7.69
C CYS A 104 -12.25 -6.50 -8.95
N GLU A 105 -11.79 -5.78 -9.97
CA GLU A 105 -11.37 -6.36 -11.27
C GLU A 105 -12.33 -7.41 -11.87
N GLY A 106 -13.64 -7.20 -11.70
CA GLY A 106 -14.68 -8.10 -12.20
C GLY A 106 -14.99 -9.30 -11.30
N LYS A 107 -14.31 -9.44 -10.15
CA LYS A 107 -14.70 -10.35 -9.06
C LYS A 107 -15.67 -9.63 -8.14
N GLU A 108 -16.78 -10.27 -7.85
CA GLU A 108 -17.84 -9.76 -6.98
C GLU A 108 -17.73 -10.36 -5.58
N TRP A 109 -17.87 -9.53 -4.57
CA TRP A 109 -17.78 -9.90 -3.16
C TRP A 109 -19.04 -9.45 -2.43
N GLU A 110 -19.81 -10.43 -1.97
CA GLU A 110 -20.98 -10.22 -1.12
C GLU A 110 -20.54 -10.30 0.34
N LEU A 111 -20.63 -9.17 1.05
CA LEU A 111 -20.20 -9.06 2.44
C LEU A 111 -21.39 -9.24 3.38
N ASP A 112 -21.26 -10.12 4.37
CA ASP A 112 -22.25 -10.31 5.44
C ASP A 112 -21.91 -9.39 6.63
N PRO A 113 -22.78 -8.45 7.02
CA PRO A 113 -22.53 -7.61 8.20
C PRO A 113 -22.51 -8.38 9.52
N LYS A 114 -23.02 -9.63 9.56
CA LYS A 114 -22.99 -10.49 10.76
C LYS A 114 -21.68 -11.24 10.90
N ASP A 115 -20.98 -11.48 9.79
CA ASP A 115 -19.67 -12.13 9.78
C ASP A 115 -18.77 -11.56 8.67
N PRO A 116 -18.37 -10.27 8.80
CA PRO A 116 -17.64 -9.61 7.74
C PRO A 116 -16.23 -10.19 7.57
N GLU A 117 -15.59 -10.66 8.65
CA GLU A 117 -14.17 -11.05 8.61
C GLU A 117 -13.90 -12.28 7.73
N GLU A 118 -14.81 -13.25 7.70
CA GLU A 118 -14.64 -14.46 6.88
C GLU A 118 -14.84 -14.21 5.38
N LEU A 119 -15.49 -13.10 5.01
CA LEU A 119 -15.86 -12.76 3.64
C LEU A 119 -15.08 -11.56 3.07
N LEU A 120 -14.19 -10.96 3.87
CA LEU A 120 -13.36 -9.85 3.41
C LEU A 120 -12.36 -10.32 2.34
N PRO A 121 -12.23 -9.56 1.22
CA PRO A 121 -11.15 -9.79 0.27
C PRO A 121 -9.79 -9.60 0.91
N GLU A 122 -8.77 -10.29 0.38
CA GLU A 122 -7.40 -10.07 0.83
C GLU A 122 -6.90 -8.70 0.34
N PRO A 123 -5.90 -8.09 0.98
CA PRO A 123 -5.38 -6.78 0.57
C PRO A 123 -4.97 -6.70 -0.92
N GLU A 124 -4.50 -7.81 -1.50
CA GLU A 124 -4.14 -7.95 -2.92
C GLU A 124 -5.33 -8.03 -3.88
N ASP A 125 -6.51 -8.41 -3.39
CA ASP A 125 -7.76 -8.25 -4.15
C ASP A 125 -8.23 -6.78 -4.13
N LEU A 126 -7.90 -6.04 -3.07
CA LEU A 126 -8.35 -4.66 -2.85
C LEU A 126 -7.48 -3.61 -3.53
N PHE A 127 -6.16 -3.84 -3.58
CA PHE A 127 -5.18 -2.88 -4.06
C PHE A 127 -4.15 -3.55 -4.96
N ASP A 128 -3.75 -2.84 -6.01
CA ASP A 128 -2.56 -3.13 -6.79
C ASP A 128 -1.38 -2.31 -6.25
N VAL A 129 -0.18 -2.88 -6.29
CA VAL A 129 1.04 -2.15 -5.91
C VAL A 129 2.08 -2.37 -7.00
N HIS A 130 2.53 -1.27 -7.59
CA HIS A 130 3.57 -1.30 -8.62
C HIS A 130 4.55 -0.14 -8.46
N LEU A 131 5.70 -0.25 -9.12
CA LEU A 131 6.69 0.81 -9.14
C LEU A 131 6.34 1.84 -10.21
N ALA A 132 6.39 3.12 -9.83
CA ALA A 132 6.41 4.24 -10.75
C ALA A 132 7.85 4.79 -10.77
N ASP A 133 8.46 4.77 -11.95
CA ASP A 133 9.87 5.03 -12.28
C ASP A 133 10.86 3.84 -12.13
#